data_AF-A0A254S2B8-F1
#
_entry.id   AF-A0A254S2B8-F1
#
_cell.length_a   1.000
_cell.length_b   1.000
_cell.length_c   1.000
_cell.angle_alpha   90.00
_cell.angle_beta   90.00
_cell.angle_gamma   90.00
#
_symmetry.space_group_name_H-M   'P 1'
#
loop_
_entity.id
_entity.type
_entity.pdbx_description
1 polymer ?
#
loop_
_entity_poly.entity_id
_entity_poly.type
_entity_poly.pdbx_seq_one_letter_code
_entity_poly.pdbx_strand_id
1 'polypeptide(L)'
;MKPTFKTIALATITLGTAITFTACDQANTCKYDEASNTLSCSEKTYKTANLGGKVWMAENITAYIPDSSVCYGNEHVNCEIMGRLYTWNAATTGLCPKGWTLPSQEDFKKAFGDASSVTLKENSSFNMQFAGFRYYDGKFADKGASASFWTSDSYDDSRAYLVRATDSTITYEHFNKNIAASVRCIKE
;
A
#
# COMPACT_ATOMS: atom_id res chain seq x y z
N MET A 1 -41.23 -70.19 -19.15
CA MET A 1 -40.23 -69.52 -20.02
C MET A 1 -40.02 -68.12 -19.43
N LYS A 2 -38.91 -67.91 -18.71
CA LYS A 2 -38.56 -66.62 -18.05
C LYS A 2 -37.84 -65.72 -19.06
N PRO A 3 -38.16 -64.43 -19.20
CA PRO A 3 -37.25 -63.48 -19.80
C PRO A 3 -36.36 -62.84 -18.72
N THR A 4 -35.05 -63.05 -18.86
CA THR A 4 -33.98 -62.47 -18.07
C THR A 4 -33.72 -61.05 -18.58
N PHE A 5 -34.05 -60.02 -17.80
CA PHE A 5 -33.62 -58.64 -18.11
C PHE A 5 -32.30 -58.34 -17.40
N LYS A 6 -31.24 -58.09 -18.19
CA LYS A 6 -29.93 -57.64 -17.72
C LYS A 6 -30.01 -56.16 -17.35
N THR A 7 -29.52 -55.83 -16.17
CA THR A 7 -29.34 -54.48 -15.62
C THR A 7 -28.32 -53.70 -16.45
N ILE A 8 -28.66 -52.48 -16.88
CA ILE A 8 -27.68 -51.48 -17.36
C ILE A 8 -27.52 -50.45 -16.25
N ALA A 9 -26.37 -50.45 -15.59
CA ALA A 9 -26.00 -49.41 -14.65
C ALA A 9 -25.52 -48.18 -15.42
N LEU A 10 -26.21 -47.04 -15.29
CA LEU A 10 -25.69 -45.75 -15.73
C LEU A 10 -24.64 -45.28 -14.72
N ALA A 11 -23.38 -45.21 -15.15
CA ALA A 11 -22.33 -44.53 -14.41
C ALA A 11 -22.45 -43.02 -14.63
N THR A 12 -22.91 -42.29 -13.62
CA THR A 12 -22.86 -40.82 -13.61
C THR A 12 -21.43 -40.37 -13.32
N ILE A 13 -20.76 -39.82 -14.33
CA ILE A 13 -19.47 -39.15 -14.18
C ILE A 13 -19.75 -37.73 -13.68
N THR A 14 -19.59 -37.51 -12.37
CA THR A 14 -19.50 -36.16 -11.82
C THR A 14 -18.08 -35.64 -12.00
N LEU A 15 -17.83 -34.90 -13.08
CA LEU A 15 -16.64 -34.04 -13.19
C LEU A 15 -16.86 -32.79 -12.34
N GLY A 16 -16.57 -32.88 -11.05
CA GLY A 16 -16.47 -31.72 -10.17
C GLY A 16 -15.04 -31.19 -10.17
N THR A 17 -14.62 -30.47 -11.21
CA THR A 17 -13.37 -29.70 -11.11
C THR A 17 -13.66 -28.48 -10.25
N ALA A 18 -13.23 -28.52 -8.99
CA ALA A 18 -13.13 -27.34 -8.15
C ALA A 18 -12.12 -26.39 -8.81
N ILE A 19 -12.62 -25.36 -9.50
CA ILE A 19 -11.81 -24.24 -9.96
C ILE A 19 -11.55 -23.41 -8.70
N THR A 20 -10.45 -23.71 -8.01
CA THR A 20 -9.96 -22.80 -6.97
C THR A 20 -9.55 -21.51 -7.65
N PHE A 21 -10.15 -20.39 -7.25
CA PHE A 21 -9.81 -19.06 -7.74
C PHE A 21 -8.43 -18.64 -7.19
N THR A 22 -7.35 -19.23 -7.73
CA THR A 22 -5.96 -18.96 -7.34
C THR A 22 -5.46 -17.58 -7.79
N ALA A 23 -6.30 -16.78 -8.45
CA ALA A 23 -5.92 -15.47 -8.98
C ALA A 23 -5.73 -14.40 -7.89
N CYS A 24 -6.51 -14.43 -6.80
CA CYS A 24 -6.37 -13.46 -5.71
C CYS A 24 -5.10 -13.70 -4.86
N ASP A 25 -4.71 -14.95 -4.65
CA ASP A 25 -3.50 -15.28 -3.86
C ASP A 25 -2.20 -14.85 -4.57
N GLN A 26 -2.25 -14.71 -5.90
CA GLN A 26 -1.09 -14.33 -6.72
C GLN A 26 -0.95 -12.80 -6.88
N ALA A 27 -1.99 -12.02 -6.58
CA ALA A 27 -1.97 -10.56 -6.74
C ALA A 27 -1.08 -9.86 -5.69
N ASN A 28 -0.96 -10.41 -4.48
CA ASN A 28 -0.18 -9.82 -3.38
C ASN A 28 1.21 -10.47 -3.19
N THR A 29 1.63 -11.36 -4.10
CA THR A 29 2.96 -11.96 -4.05
C THR A 29 3.97 -11.05 -4.74
N CYS A 30 4.87 -10.49 -3.95
CA CYS A 30 6.01 -9.72 -4.46
C CYS A 30 7.32 -10.40 -4.07
N LYS A 31 8.34 -10.25 -4.90
CA LYS A 31 9.69 -10.78 -4.66
C LYS A 31 10.64 -9.63 -4.32
N TYR A 32 11.17 -9.65 -3.11
CA TYR A 32 12.22 -8.73 -2.69
C TYR A 32 13.59 -9.23 -3.14
N ASP A 33 14.40 -8.32 -3.67
CA ASP A 33 15.79 -8.54 -4.05
C ASP A 33 16.66 -7.45 -3.39
N GLU A 34 17.46 -7.88 -2.42
CA GLU A 34 18.37 -7.02 -1.66
C GLU A 34 19.53 -6.50 -2.51
N ALA A 35 20.02 -7.29 -3.47
CA ALA A 35 21.17 -6.90 -4.30
C ALA A 35 20.83 -5.73 -5.22
N SER A 36 19.60 -5.70 -5.74
CA SER A 36 19.09 -4.61 -6.57
C SER A 36 18.32 -3.54 -5.79
N ASN A 37 18.08 -3.73 -4.49
CA ASN A 37 17.19 -2.92 -3.67
C ASN A 37 15.81 -2.73 -4.32
N THR A 38 15.19 -3.81 -4.81
CA THR A 38 13.87 -3.75 -5.43
C THR A 38 12.87 -4.74 -4.82
N LEU A 39 11.59 -4.36 -4.86
CA LEU A 39 10.47 -5.24 -4.61
C LEU A 39 9.64 -5.36 -5.90
N SER A 40 9.72 -6.52 -6.54
CA SER A 40 9.00 -6.78 -7.80
C SER A 40 7.66 -7.46 -7.50
N CYS A 41 6.57 -6.75 -7.79
CA CYS A 41 5.20 -7.26 -7.75
C CYS A 41 4.68 -7.47 -9.18
N SER A 42 3.52 -8.12 -9.34
CA SER A 42 2.93 -8.45 -10.64
C SER A 42 2.73 -7.24 -11.57
N GLU A 43 2.37 -6.06 -11.01
CA GLU A 43 2.07 -4.85 -11.79
C GLU A 43 3.16 -3.77 -11.71
N LYS A 44 4.03 -3.83 -10.69
CA LYS A 44 5.02 -2.78 -10.42
C LYS A 44 6.24 -3.33 -9.70
N THR A 45 7.41 -2.86 -10.11
CA THR A 45 8.64 -2.95 -9.31
C THR A 45 8.84 -1.64 -8.56
N TYR A 46 8.96 -1.75 -7.23
CA TYR A 46 9.24 -0.63 -6.35
C TYR A 46 10.73 -0.61 -5.99
N LYS A 47 11.34 0.57 -5.97
CA LYS A 47 12.63 0.79 -5.32
C LYS A 47 12.48 0.68 -3.81
N THR A 48 13.56 0.27 -3.15
CA THR A 48 13.60 0.12 -1.68
C THR A 48 14.87 0.75 -1.12
N ALA A 49 14.86 1.04 0.19
CA ALA A 49 16.00 1.61 0.90
C ALA A 49 16.05 1.12 2.35
N ASN A 50 17.26 1.01 2.91
CA ASN A 50 17.47 0.67 4.31
C ASN A 50 17.51 1.94 5.17
N LEU A 51 16.56 2.09 6.09
CA LEU A 51 16.44 3.24 6.99
C LEU A 51 15.96 2.79 8.37
N GLY A 52 16.61 3.27 9.43
CA GLY A 52 16.20 2.94 10.80
C GLY A 52 16.22 1.44 11.13
N GLY A 53 17.05 0.65 10.45
CA GLY A 53 17.12 -0.80 10.63
C GLY A 53 16.01 -1.61 9.93
N LYS A 54 15.20 -0.97 9.07
CA LYS A 54 14.16 -1.61 8.28
C LYS A 54 14.38 -1.36 6.79
N VAL A 55 13.86 -2.26 5.95
CA VAL A 55 13.77 -2.06 4.50
C VAL A 55 12.45 -1.35 4.20
N TRP A 56 12.53 -0.17 3.60
CA TRP A 56 11.40 0.65 3.21
C TRP A 56 11.17 0.58 1.71
N MET A 57 9.91 0.67 1.28
CA MET A 57 9.61 1.15 -0.06
C MET A 57 10.04 2.62 -0.19
N ALA A 58 10.76 2.93 -1.27
CA ALA A 58 11.17 4.30 -1.62
C ALA A 58 10.15 5.01 -2.53
N GLU A 59 9.03 4.36 -2.83
CA GLU A 59 7.96 4.87 -3.68
C GLU A 59 6.60 4.60 -3.03
N ASN A 60 5.64 5.49 -3.27
CA ASN A 60 4.27 5.32 -2.79
C ASN A 60 3.54 4.18 -3.53
N ILE A 61 2.65 3.47 -2.82
CA ILE A 61 1.83 2.40 -3.40
C ILE A 61 0.95 2.93 -4.54
N THR A 62 0.91 2.20 -5.65
CA THR A 62 0.14 2.56 -6.86
C THR A 62 -1.11 1.70 -7.08
N ALA A 63 -1.39 0.73 -6.20
CA ALA A 63 -2.47 -0.23 -6.36
C ALA A 63 -3.85 0.43 -6.39
N TYR A 64 -4.67 0.12 -7.39
CA TYR A 64 -6.03 0.64 -7.47
C TYR A 64 -6.96 -0.12 -6.52
N ILE A 65 -7.60 0.61 -5.60
CA ILE A 65 -8.73 0.13 -4.82
C ILE A 65 -9.96 0.97 -5.20
N PRO A 66 -11.05 0.34 -5.69
CA PRO A 66 -12.31 1.03 -5.95
C PRO A 66 -12.77 1.84 -4.73
N ASP A 67 -13.19 3.08 -4.97
CA ASP A 67 -13.74 4.03 -3.99
C ASP A 67 -12.83 4.41 -2.80
N SER A 68 -11.67 3.77 -2.64
CA SER A 68 -10.75 3.97 -1.53
C SER A 68 -9.32 4.31 -1.94
N SER A 69 -9.10 4.54 -3.24
CA SER A 69 -7.85 5.06 -3.79
C SER A 69 -8.11 6.16 -4.80
N VAL A 70 -7.28 7.20 -4.81
CA VAL A 70 -7.47 8.37 -5.69
C VAL A 70 -6.14 8.94 -6.16
N CYS A 71 -6.10 9.42 -7.40
CA CYS A 71 -4.97 10.21 -7.87
C CYS A 71 -5.11 11.65 -7.37
N TYR A 72 -4.00 12.30 -7.03
CA TYR A 72 -4.08 13.72 -6.69
C TYR A 72 -4.77 14.52 -7.81
N GLY A 73 -5.73 15.38 -7.46
CA GLY A 73 -6.48 16.18 -8.43
C GLY A 73 -7.41 15.40 -9.35
N ASN A 74 -7.61 14.09 -9.09
CA ASN A 74 -8.29 13.15 -9.99
C ASN A 74 -7.62 13.01 -11.38
N GLU A 75 -6.31 13.29 -11.47
CA GLU A 75 -5.56 13.20 -12.73
C GLU A 75 -4.71 11.92 -12.73
N HIS A 76 -4.90 11.04 -13.73
CA HIS A 76 -4.22 9.75 -13.80
C HIS A 76 -2.69 9.88 -13.75
N VAL A 77 -2.13 10.88 -14.43
CA VAL A 77 -0.68 11.16 -14.45
C VAL A 77 -0.10 11.37 -13.05
N ASN A 78 -0.88 11.90 -12.10
CA ASN A 78 -0.40 12.08 -10.73
C ASN A 78 -0.29 10.71 -10.01
N CYS A 79 -1.10 9.71 -10.34
CA CYS A 79 -0.92 8.36 -9.79
C CYS A 79 0.40 7.73 -10.22
N GLU A 80 0.84 7.98 -11.46
CA GLU A 80 2.09 7.44 -11.99
C GLU A 80 3.31 8.11 -11.33
N ILE A 81 3.26 9.43 -11.15
CA ILE A 81 4.38 10.23 -10.65
C ILE A 81 4.56 10.10 -9.13
N MET A 82 3.47 10.10 -8.36
CA MET A 82 3.51 10.20 -6.89
C MET A 82 2.72 9.12 -6.16
N GLY A 83 2.24 8.10 -6.86
CA GLY A 83 1.39 7.06 -6.29
C GLY A 83 -0.05 7.52 -6.06
N ARG A 84 -0.87 6.61 -5.51
CA ARG A 84 -2.26 6.96 -5.13
C ARG A 84 -2.34 7.37 -3.67
N LEU A 85 -3.41 8.06 -3.34
CA LEU A 85 -3.80 8.40 -1.97
C LEU A 85 -4.90 7.44 -1.51
N TYR A 86 -4.82 6.97 -0.26
CA TYR A 86 -5.71 5.97 0.31
C TYR A 86 -6.30 6.45 1.62
N THR A 87 -7.54 6.06 1.92
CA THR A 87 -8.09 6.19 3.27
C THR A 87 -7.32 5.31 4.25
N TRP A 88 -7.38 5.62 5.54
CA TRP A 88 -6.65 4.84 6.54
C TRP A 88 -7.15 3.38 6.63
N ASN A 89 -8.45 3.17 6.47
CA ASN A 89 -9.02 1.82 6.41
C ASN A 89 -8.44 1.04 5.22
N ALA A 90 -8.35 1.63 4.03
CA ALA A 90 -7.73 0.96 2.89
C ALA A 90 -6.23 0.71 3.09
N ALA A 91 -5.52 1.63 3.75
CA ALA A 91 -4.11 1.46 4.07
C ALA A 91 -3.84 0.27 5.02
N THR A 92 -4.79 -0.05 5.89
CA THR A 92 -4.66 -1.10 6.92
C THR A 92 -5.25 -2.45 6.51
N THR A 93 -6.08 -2.52 5.47
CA THR A 93 -6.72 -3.75 5.00
C THR A 93 -5.90 -4.49 3.93
N GLY A 94 -4.58 -4.63 4.14
CA GLY A 94 -3.73 -5.45 3.27
C GLY A 94 -3.27 -4.79 1.97
N LEU A 95 -3.11 -3.46 1.97
CA LEU A 95 -2.52 -2.73 0.84
C LEU A 95 -1.02 -3.05 0.66
N CYS A 96 -0.33 -3.41 1.74
CA CYS A 96 1.05 -3.83 1.70
C CYS A 96 1.18 -5.29 1.21
N PRO A 97 2.15 -5.59 0.33
CA PRO A 97 2.41 -6.96 -0.12
C PRO A 97 2.69 -7.92 1.04
N LYS A 98 2.47 -9.21 0.83
CA LYS A 98 2.77 -10.22 1.85
C LYS A 98 4.24 -10.14 2.31
N GLY A 99 4.47 -10.14 3.62
CA GLY A 99 5.80 -9.95 4.23
C GLY A 99 6.24 -8.47 4.32
N TRP A 100 5.33 -7.56 3.99
CA TRP A 100 5.48 -6.12 4.15
C TRP A 100 4.27 -5.57 4.91
N THR A 101 4.49 -4.55 5.72
CA THR A 101 3.47 -3.97 6.58
C THR A 101 3.45 -2.45 6.52
N LEU A 102 2.35 -1.86 6.99
CA LEU A 102 2.22 -0.42 7.14
C LEU A 102 3.08 0.05 8.34
N PRO A 103 4.02 0.98 8.15
CA PRO A 103 4.91 1.44 9.21
C PRO A 103 4.15 2.14 10.32
N SER A 104 4.65 2.00 11.56
CA SER A 104 4.21 2.77 12.72
C SER A 104 4.89 4.14 12.76
N GLN A 105 4.42 5.01 13.65
CA GLN A 105 5.11 6.24 14.03
C GLN A 105 6.53 5.96 14.53
N GLU A 106 6.74 4.86 15.25
CA GLU A 106 8.06 4.50 15.77
C GLU A 106 9.03 4.13 14.63
N ASP A 107 8.55 3.42 13.61
CA ASP A 107 9.34 3.10 12.42
C ASP A 107 9.80 4.38 11.71
N PHE A 108 8.89 5.34 11.52
CA PHE A 108 9.23 6.64 10.94
C PHE A 108 10.23 7.41 11.80
N LYS A 109 10.05 7.43 13.14
CA LYS A 109 11.01 8.08 14.05
C LYS A 109 12.40 7.46 13.94
N LYS A 110 12.51 6.13 13.87
CA LYS A 110 13.79 5.43 13.67
C LYS A 110 14.39 5.69 12.29
N ALA A 111 13.56 5.71 11.25
CA ALA A 111 14.01 5.91 9.88
C ALA A 111 14.54 7.33 9.64
N PHE A 112 13.88 8.33 10.22
CA PHE A 112 14.24 9.73 10.05
C PHE A 112 15.27 10.20 11.08
N GLY A 113 15.28 9.63 12.28
CA GLY A 113 16.17 10.05 13.36
C GLY A 113 16.07 11.56 13.60
N ASP A 114 17.22 12.22 13.73
CA ASP A 114 17.32 13.68 13.86
C ASP A 114 17.47 14.39 12.50
N ALA A 115 17.25 13.68 11.38
CA ALA A 115 17.41 14.27 10.06
C ALA A 115 16.38 15.37 9.80
N SER A 116 16.84 16.48 9.24
CA SER A 116 15.93 17.54 8.79
C SER A 116 15.10 17.07 7.60
N SER A 117 13.93 17.68 7.41
CA SER A 117 13.12 17.54 6.20
C SER A 117 13.90 17.81 4.93
N VAL A 118 14.77 18.83 4.93
CA VAL A 118 15.64 19.17 3.80
C VAL A 118 16.57 18.01 3.48
N THR A 119 17.24 17.47 4.51
CA THR A 119 18.13 16.30 4.37
C THR A 119 17.38 15.10 3.82
N LEU A 120 16.15 14.86 4.27
CA LEU A 120 15.35 13.72 3.81
C LEU A 120 14.77 13.91 2.41
N LYS A 121 14.52 15.15 1.99
CA LYS A 121 14.13 15.50 0.63
C LYS A 121 15.31 15.34 -0.34
N GLU A 122 16.51 15.70 0.09
CA GLU A 122 17.76 15.53 -0.67
C GLU A 122 18.29 14.09 -0.59
N ASN A 123 17.89 13.32 0.42
CA ASN A 123 18.20 11.90 0.52
C ASN A 123 17.42 11.12 -0.54
N SER A 124 18.08 10.97 -1.68
CA SER A 124 17.58 10.24 -2.86
C SER A 124 17.22 8.78 -2.59
N SER A 125 17.66 8.20 -1.47
CA SER A 125 17.37 6.80 -1.13
C SER A 125 15.93 6.62 -0.66
N PHE A 126 15.40 7.53 0.16
CA PHE A 126 13.99 7.46 0.54
C PHE A 126 13.08 8.03 -0.54
N ASN A 127 13.56 8.93 -1.41
CA ASN A 127 12.76 9.54 -2.48
C ASN A 127 11.42 10.09 -1.93
N MET A 128 11.50 11.06 -1.02
CA MET A 128 10.31 11.58 -0.35
C MET A 128 9.39 12.34 -1.32
N GLN A 129 8.27 11.70 -1.71
CA GLN A 129 7.33 12.27 -2.68
C GLN A 129 6.34 13.19 -1.99
N PHE A 130 6.40 14.50 -2.31
CA PHE A 130 5.52 15.52 -1.77
C PHE A 130 4.16 15.50 -2.50
N ALA A 131 3.43 14.40 -2.33
CA ALA A 131 2.18 14.14 -3.03
C ALA A 131 0.99 14.97 -2.49
N GLY A 132 1.11 15.57 -1.31
CA GLY A 132 -0.02 16.13 -0.58
C GLY A 132 -0.99 15.06 -0.10
N PHE A 133 -2.25 15.45 0.09
CA PHE A 133 -3.33 14.57 0.55
C PHE A 133 -4.70 15.09 0.08
N ARG A 134 -5.76 14.32 0.33
CA ARG A 134 -7.15 14.68 0.01
C ARG A 134 -8.00 14.65 1.27
N TYR A 135 -8.72 15.72 1.56
CA TYR A 135 -9.70 15.77 2.63
C TYR A 135 -10.91 14.88 2.35
N TYR A 136 -11.67 14.53 3.40
CA TYR A 136 -12.89 13.72 3.26
C TYR A 136 -14.01 14.44 2.48
N ASP A 137 -13.98 15.79 2.39
CA ASP A 137 -14.87 16.59 1.53
C ASP A 137 -14.46 16.57 0.04
N GLY A 138 -13.34 15.91 -0.26
CA GLY A 138 -12.82 15.67 -1.58
C GLY A 138 -11.84 16.71 -2.12
N LYS A 139 -11.54 17.76 -1.35
CA LYS A 139 -10.54 18.76 -1.73
C LYS A 139 -9.13 18.20 -1.56
N PHE A 140 -8.24 18.58 -2.48
CA PHE A 140 -6.83 18.23 -2.43
C PHE A 140 -6.01 19.37 -1.84
N ALA A 141 -4.96 19.04 -1.11
CA ALA A 141 -4.07 20.02 -0.50
C ALA A 141 -2.60 19.59 -0.61
N ASP A 142 -1.73 20.60 -0.64
CA ASP A 142 -0.28 20.47 -0.43
C ASP A 142 0.51 19.63 -1.45
N LYS A 143 0.03 19.49 -2.69
CA LYS A 143 0.86 18.98 -3.80
C LYS A 143 2.14 19.80 -3.92
N GLY A 144 3.27 19.12 -3.87
CA GLY A 144 4.60 19.72 -3.92
C GLY A 144 5.04 20.41 -2.62
N ALA A 145 4.16 20.54 -1.62
CA ALA A 145 4.44 21.25 -0.37
C ALA A 145 4.58 20.31 0.84
N SER A 146 3.96 19.13 0.82
CA SER A 146 4.15 18.12 1.86
C SER A 146 4.11 16.69 1.35
N ALA A 147 4.88 15.82 1.99
CA ALA A 147 4.66 14.38 1.98
C ALA A 147 3.82 14.00 3.20
N SER A 148 2.76 13.21 2.98
CA SER A 148 1.80 12.81 4.01
C SER A 148 1.62 11.29 3.95
N PHE A 149 2.06 10.59 5.00
CA PHE A 149 2.08 9.13 5.06
C PHE A 149 1.21 8.61 6.20
N TRP A 150 0.27 7.71 5.88
CA TRP A 150 -0.43 6.97 6.93
C TRP A 150 0.53 6.08 7.72
N THR A 151 0.28 5.98 9.03
CA THR A 151 0.90 4.99 9.91
C THR A 151 -0.11 3.90 10.27
N SER A 152 0.36 2.78 10.81
CA SER A 152 -0.49 1.74 11.39
C SER A 152 -1.13 2.11 12.72
N ASP A 153 -0.74 3.24 13.33
CA ASP A 153 -1.24 3.64 14.64
C ASP A 153 -2.62 4.32 14.56
N SER A 154 -3.62 3.71 15.20
CA SER A 154 -4.90 4.36 15.46
C SER A 154 -4.76 5.35 16.61
N TYR A 155 -5.41 6.51 16.51
CA TYR A 155 -5.50 7.47 17.62
C TYR A 155 -6.77 7.23 18.43
N ASP A 156 -7.91 7.15 17.74
CA ASP A 156 -9.21 6.82 18.30
C ASP A 156 -10.09 6.15 17.21
N ASP A 157 -11.38 5.99 17.47
CA ASP A 157 -12.31 5.37 16.52
C ASP A 157 -12.38 6.12 15.18
N SER A 158 -12.25 7.44 15.20
CA SER A 158 -12.42 8.33 14.06
C SER A 158 -11.10 8.78 13.41
N ARG A 159 -9.98 8.69 14.14
CA ARG A 159 -8.70 9.28 13.74
C ARG A 159 -7.55 8.28 13.81
N ALA A 160 -6.58 8.48 12.94
CA ALA A 160 -5.32 7.74 12.92
C ALA A 160 -4.13 8.67 12.73
N TYR A 161 -2.94 8.18 13.06
CA TYR A 161 -1.72 8.96 12.95
C TYR A 161 -1.19 8.99 11.52
N LEU A 162 -0.75 10.18 11.13
CA LEU A 162 -0.17 10.51 9.83
C LEU A 162 1.14 11.25 10.07
N VAL A 163 2.20 10.81 9.38
CA VAL A 163 3.48 11.51 9.36
C VAL A 163 3.45 12.53 8.23
N ARG A 164 3.70 13.78 8.57
CA ARG A 164 3.70 14.90 7.62
C ARG A 164 5.08 15.53 7.59
N ALA A 165 5.71 15.51 6.42
CA ALA A 165 6.97 16.18 6.17
C ALA A 165 6.75 17.36 5.22
N THR A 166 7.19 18.55 5.63
CA THR A 166 7.26 19.76 4.80
C THR A 166 8.71 20.10 4.53
N ASP A 167 9.03 21.25 3.92
CA ASP A 167 10.43 21.66 3.75
C ASP A 167 11.12 22.04 5.07
N SER A 168 10.39 22.33 6.15
CA SER A 168 10.95 22.80 7.42
C SER A 168 10.75 21.87 8.61
N THR A 169 9.76 20.97 8.57
CA THR A 169 9.36 20.18 9.74
C THR A 169 8.89 18.79 9.37
N ILE A 170 9.08 17.85 10.28
CA ILE A 170 8.41 16.54 10.28
C ILE A 170 7.53 16.48 11.53
N THR A 171 6.23 16.29 11.33
CA THR A 171 5.25 16.20 12.40
C THR A 171 4.53 14.86 12.38
N TYR A 172 4.07 14.45 13.56
CA TYR A 172 3.32 13.22 13.79
C TYR A 172 1.94 13.65 14.29
N GLU A 173 1.01 13.77 13.37
CA GLU A 173 -0.31 14.35 13.59
C GLU A 173 -1.38 13.26 13.51
N HIS A 174 -2.60 13.55 13.93
CA HIS A 174 -3.74 12.64 13.76
C HIS A 174 -4.82 13.29 12.90
N PHE A 175 -5.35 12.53 11.95
CA PHE A 175 -6.40 12.98 11.03
C PHE A 175 -7.55 12.00 10.99
N ASN A 176 -8.70 12.48 10.51
CA ASN A 176 -9.87 11.63 10.28
C ASN A 176 -9.50 10.49 9.31
N LYS A 177 -9.87 9.25 9.63
CA LYS A 177 -9.54 8.04 8.85
C LYS A 177 -10.06 8.08 7.40
N ASN A 178 -11.00 8.99 7.09
CA ASN A 178 -11.58 9.16 5.76
C ASN A 178 -10.85 10.18 4.86
N ILE A 179 -9.81 10.88 5.35
CA ILE A 179 -8.91 11.59 4.44
C ILE A 179 -8.08 10.56 3.66
N ALA A 180 -7.57 10.93 2.47
CA ALA A 180 -6.70 10.07 1.69
C ALA A 180 -5.27 10.59 1.68
N ALA A 181 -4.30 9.76 2.06
CA ALA A 181 -2.87 10.09 2.11
C ALA A 181 -2.03 8.99 1.47
N SER A 182 -0.74 9.24 1.25
CA SER A 182 0.16 8.26 0.64
C SER A 182 0.43 7.10 1.59
N VAL A 183 0.73 5.94 1.02
CA VAL A 183 1.12 4.74 1.77
C VAL A 183 2.46 4.23 1.24
N ARG A 184 3.32 3.83 2.17
CA ARG A 184 4.54 3.06 1.93
C ARG A 184 4.58 1.90 2.90
N CYS A 185 5.21 0.82 2.49
CA CYS A 185 5.34 -0.37 3.31
C CYS A 185 6.79 -0.59 3.71
N ILE A 186 6.97 -1.23 4.85
CA ILE A 186 8.25 -1.71 5.35
C ILE A 186 8.25 -3.23 5.35
N LYS A 187 9.41 -3.84 5.13
CA LYS A 187 9.57 -5.29 5.28
C LYS A 187 9.42 -5.66 6.76
N GLU A 188 8.62 -6.70 7.03
CA GLU A 188 8.38 -7.22 8.38
C GLU A 188 9.68 -7.62 9.09
#